data_AF-A0A6C0BUG7-F1
#
_entry.id   AF-A0A6C0BUG7-F1
#
_cell.length_a   1.000
_cell.length_b   1.000
_cell.length_c   1.000
_cell.angle_alpha   90.00
_cell.angle_beta   90.00
_cell.angle_gamma   90.00
#
_symmetry.space_group_name_H-M   'P 1'
#
loop_
_entity.id
_entity.type
_entity.pdbx_description
1 polymer ?
#
loop_
_entity_poly.entity_id
_entity_poly.type
_entity_poly.pdbx_seq_one_letter_code
_entity_poly.pdbx_strand_id
1 'polypeptide(L)'
;MYNTKIICTYFYYDAELKKKIPSEFTDLNLDLQVDQENASICDLIYQSDYLQIFGVVEFDYNTINNEMKNIYETDGVKLNSKLQECMKRAAAMFLSEDLEVGFMVLFSYDYLFATHLCICDVLKNGSIQEKYLDLLTKLLSH
;
A
#
# COMPACT_ATOMS: atom_id res chain seq x y z
N MET A 1 14.43 -0.13 7.76
CA MET A 1 13.63 -1.06 8.59
C MET A 1 12.17 -0.70 8.44
N TYR A 2 11.41 -1.56 7.77
CA TYR A 2 9.98 -1.38 7.51
C TYR A 2 9.14 -1.45 8.79
N ASN A 3 8.28 -0.47 9.01
CA ASN A 3 7.48 -0.32 10.21
C ASN A 3 6.09 -0.93 10.05
N THR A 4 5.92 -2.15 10.53
CA THR A 4 4.65 -2.91 10.46
C THR A 4 3.61 -2.52 11.53
N LYS A 5 3.87 -1.46 12.31
CA LYS A 5 2.95 -0.93 13.33
C LYS A 5 2.14 0.27 12.83
N ILE A 6 2.49 0.83 11.68
CA ILE A 6 1.75 1.93 11.08
C ILE A 6 0.41 1.41 10.55
N ILE A 7 -0.61 2.24 10.66
CA ILE A 7 -1.90 2.03 10.02
C ILE A 7 -2.04 3.21 9.07
N CYS A 8 -2.13 2.93 7.78
CA CYS A 8 -2.45 3.97 6.80
C CYS A 8 -3.86 4.48 7.07
N THR A 9 -4.05 5.80 7.10
CA THR A 9 -5.37 6.39 7.41
C THR A 9 -5.86 7.40 6.39
N TYR A 10 -5.01 7.85 5.47
CA TYR A 10 -5.38 8.85 4.45
C TYR A 10 -6.63 8.45 3.65
N PHE A 11 -6.81 7.17 3.34
CA PHE A 11 -7.94 6.67 2.56
C PHE A 11 -9.31 6.85 3.26
N TYR A 12 -9.36 7.06 4.59
CA TYR A 12 -10.61 7.37 5.28
C TYR A 12 -11.16 8.75 4.94
N TYR A 13 -10.26 9.66 4.56
CA TYR A 13 -10.54 11.06 4.27
C TYR A 13 -10.75 11.31 2.76
N ASP A 14 -10.45 10.33 1.92
CA ASP A 14 -10.68 10.36 0.49
C ASP A 14 -11.98 9.66 0.13
N ALA A 15 -13.01 10.44 -0.22
CA ALA A 15 -14.35 9.91 -0.49
C ALA A 15 -14.38 8.96 -1.69
N GLU A 16 -13.55 9.18 -2.71
CA GLU A 16 -13.53 8.33 -3.92
C GLU A 16 -12.77 7.04 -3.66
N LEU A 17 -11.63 7.11 -2.98
CA LEU A 17 -10.88 5.91 -2.60
C LEU A 17 -11.69 5.07 -1.60
N LYS A 18 -12.31 5.69 -0.59
CA LYS A 18 -13.15 5.01 0.40
C LYS A 18 -14.29 4.20 -0.23
N LYS A 19 -14.94 4.70 -1.28
CA LYS A 19 -16.00 3.99 -2.02
C LYS A 19 -15.51 2.68 -2.67
N LYS A 20 -14.22 2.59 -3.02
CA LYS A 20 -13.62 1.39 -3.64
C LYS A 20 -13.33 0.30 -2.60
N ILE A 21 -13.19 0.67 -1.33
CA ILE A 21 -12.76 -0.21 -0.24
C ILE A 21 -13.98 -0.94 0.37
N PRO A 22 -13.95 -2.27 0.53
CA PRO A 22 -15.01 -3.01 1.21
C PRO A 22 -15.17 -2.56 2.67
N SER A 23 -16.41 -2.55 3.18
CA SER A 23 -16.72 -1.99 4.51
C SER A 23 -15.94 -2.64 5.66
N GLU A 24 -15.64 -3.93 5.55
CA GLU A 24 -14.84 -4.67 6.55
C GLU A 24 -13.43 -4.09 6.79
N PHE A 25 -12.89 -3.31 5.84
CA PHE A 25 -11.62 -2.58 5.98
C PHE A 25 -11.82 -1.11 6.39
N THR A 26 -13.05 -0.61 6.35
CA THR A 26 -13.40 0.77 6.75
C THR A 26 -14.12 0.85 8.10
N ASP A 27 -14.53 -0.27 8.69
CA ASP A 27 -15.31 -0.35 9.93
C ASP A 27 -14.49 -0.10 11.22
N LEU A 28 -13.50 0.79 11.13
CA LEU A 28 -13.04 1.50 12.31
C LEU A 28 -14.15 2.51 12.63
N ASN A 29 -14.73 2.44 13.83
CA ASN A 29 -15.66 3.45 14.40
C ASN A 29 -14.99 4.83 14.57
N LEU A 30 -14.27 5.31 13.56
CA LEU A 30 -13.91 6.70 13.41
C LEU A 30 -15.10 7.38 12.75
N ASP A 31 -15.98 7.89 13.61
CA ASP A 31 -17.09 8.79 13.29
C ASP A 31 -16.53 10.16 12.86
N LEU A 32 -15.65 10.14 11.87
CA LEU A 32 -15.06 11.33 11.28
C LEU A 32 -16.05 11.83 10.24
N GLN A 33 -16.92 12.73 10.68
CA GLN A 33 -17.68 13.61 9.80
C GLN A 33 -16.69 14.53 9.10
N VAL A 34 -16.06 14.04 8.03
CA VAL A 34 -15.20 14.85 7.17
C VAL A 34 -16.13 15.63 6.26
N ASP A 35 -16.70 16.70 6.80
CA ASP A 35 -17.35 17.72 6.02
C ASP A 35 -16.24 18.42 5.20
N GLN A 36 -16.27 18.21 3.89
CA GLN A 36 -15.38 18.74 2.84
C GLN A 36 -14.17 17.88 2.46
N GLU A 37 -14.09 17.62 1.15
CA GLU A 37 -12.93 17.13 0.40
C GLU A 37 -11.69 17.99 0.70
N ASN A 38 -10.98 17.68 1.77
CA ASN A 38 -9.68 18.27 2.03
C ASN A 38 -8.62 17.38 1.38
N ALA A 39 -8.56 17.35 0.05
CA ALA A 39 -7.53 16.62 -0.71
C ALA A 39 -6.12 16.90 -0.18
N SER A 40 -5.87 18.15 0.23
CA SER A 40 -4.64 18.58 0.92
C SER A 40 -4.34 17.79 2.21
N ILE A 41 -5.34 17.47 3.03
CA ILE A 41 -5.15 16.68 4.25
C ILE A 41 -4.81 15.24 3.91
N CYS A 42 -5.49 14.64 2.92
CA CYS A 42 -5.20 13.27 2.51
C CYS A 42 -3.77 13.12 2.00
N ASP A 43 -3.29 14.08 1.19
CA ASP A 43 -1.91 14.11 0.70
C ASP A 43 -0.89 14.20 1.84
N LEU A 44 -1.16 15.05 2.84
CA LEU A 44 -0.30 15.19 4.02
C LEU A 44 -0.26 13.92 4.88
N ILE A 45 -1.42 13.27 5.08
CA ILE A 45 -1.49 12.00 5.81
C ILE A 45 -0.77 10.91 5.01
N TYR A 46 -0.99 10.81 3.70
CA TYR A 46 -0.29 9.85 2.83
C TYR A 46 1.23 10.00 2.92
N GLN A 47 1.74 11.22 2.79
CA GLN A 47 3.18 11.49 2.89
C GLN A 47 3.71 11.09 4.27
N SER A 48 2.99 11.44 5.34
CA SER A 48 3.36 11.07 6.70
C SER A 48 3.36 9.55 6.91
N ASP A 49 2.30 8.86 6.48
CA ASP A 49 2.16 7.40 6.57
C ASP A 49 3.29 6.72 5.79
N TYR A 50 3.56 7.17 4.57
CA TYR A 50 4.64 6.64 3.72
C TYR A 50 6.00 6.75 4.40
N LEU A 51 6.37 7.93 4.90
CA LEU A 51 7.64 8.14 5.59
C LEU A 51 7.75 7.29 6.87
N GLN A 52 6.68 7.23 7.65
CA GLN A 52 6.63 6.42 8.87
C GLN A 52 6.72 4.92 8.61
N ILE A 53 6.14 4.44 7.50
CA ILE A 53 6.28 3.04 7.05
C ILE A 53 7.74 2.70 6.78
N PHE A 54 8.49 3.60 6.13
CA PHE A 54 9.92 3.38 5.87
C PHE A 54 10.83 3.77 7.04
N GLY A 55 10.27 4.32 8.12
CA GLY A 55 11.01 4.72 9.32
C GLY A 55 11.93 5.92 9.08
N VAL A 56 11.58 6.80 8.14
CA VAL A 56 12.34 8.00 7.80
C VAL A 56 11.56 9.26 8.17
N VAL A 57 12.28 10.35 8.43
CA VAL A 57 11.68 11.66 8.76
C VAL A 57 11.43 12.50 7.51
N GLU A 58 12.28 12.32 6.49
CA GLU A 58 12.21 12.99 5.20
C GLU A 58 12.43 11.96 4.08
N PHE A 59 12.05 12.31 2.85
CA PHE A 59 12.17 11.40 1.72
C PHE A 59 13.64 11.15 1.39
N ASP A 60 14.09 9.92 1.67
CA ASP A 60 15.41 9.42 1.29
C ASP A 60 15.26 8.30 0.26
N TYR A 61 15.50 8.65 -1.00
CA TYR A 61 15.42 7.74 -2.14
C TYR A 61 16.24 6.45 -1.94
N ASN A 62 17.46 6.56 -1.40
CA ASN A 62 18.33 5.40 -1.25
C ASN A 62 17.82 4.47 -0.15
N THR A 63 17.46 5.03 1.00
CA THR A 63 16.94 4.26 2.12
C THR A 63 15.64 3.55 1.75
N ILE A 64 14.70 4.26 1.12
CA ILE A 64 13.40 3.71 0.72
C ILE A 64 13.58 2.62 -0.33
N ASN A 65 14.34 2.86 -1.40
CA ASN A 65 14.50 1.87 -2.46
C ASN A 65 15.27 0.62 -2.00
N ASN A 66 16.27 0.79 -1.13
CA ASN A 66 16.96 -0.36 -0.56
C ASN A 66 16.01 -1.19 0.32
N GLU A 67 15.15 -0.54 1.11
CA GLU A 67 14.15 -1.26 1.89
C GLU A 67 13.11 -1.97 1.00
N MET A 68 12.59 -1.29 -0.04
CA MET A 68 11.69 -1.91 -1.01
C MET A 68 12.32 -3.12 -1.69
N LYS A 69 13.59 -3.02 -2.12
CA LYS A 69 14.33 -4.15 -2.71
C LYS A 69 14.46 -5.31 -1.72
N ASN A 70 14.81 -5.03 -0.46
CA ASN A 70 14.90 -6.06 0.56
C ASN A 70 13.57 -6.79 0.79
N ILE A 71 12.45 -6.04 0.78
CA ILE A 71 11.11 -6.61 0.92
C ILE A 71 10.73 -7.43 -0.31
N TYR A 72 11.00 -6.90 -1.51
CA TYR A 72 10.74 -7.58 -2.78
C TYR A 72 11.41 -8.96 -2.83
N GLU A 73 12.64 -9.05 -2.31
CA GLU A 73 13.41 -10.30 -2.28
C GLU A 73 12.94 -11.33 -1.25
N THR A 74 11.96 -11.01 -0.39
CA THR A 74 11.39 -12.00 0.54
C THR A 74 10.54 -13.04 -0.19
N ASP A 75 10.63 -14.31 0.18
CA ASP A 75 9.87 -15.40 -0.48
C ASP A 75 8.36 -15.16 -0.50
N GLY A 76 7.81 -14.61 0.59
CA GLY A 76 6.38 -14.29 0.71
C GLY A 76 5.90 -13.18 -0.25
N VAL A 77 6.82 -12.37 -0.79
CA VAL A 77 6.55 -11.38 -1.84
C VAL A 77 6.95 -11.95 -3.20
N LYS A 78 8.20 -12.38 -3.34
CA LYS A 78 8.82 -12.80 -4.60
C LYS A 78 8.15 -14.01 -5.22
N LEU A 79 7.69 -14.97 -4.42
CA LEU A 79 7.11 -16.23 -4.92
C LEU A 79 5.57 -16.24 -4.89
N ASN A 80 4.94 -15.18 -4.38
CA ASN A 80 3.48 -15.12 -4.31
C ASN A 80 2.89 -14.78 -5.69
N SER A 81 2.30 -15.78 -6.36
CA SER A 81 1.79 -15.65 -7.73
C SER A 81 0.69 -14.59 -7.87
N LYS A 82 -0.20 -14.46 -6.88
CA LYS A 82 -1.28 -13.47 -6.89
C LYS A 82 -0.77 -12.05 -6.69
N LEU A 83 0.25 -11.87 -5.85
CA LEU A 83 0.93 -10.59 -5.72
C LEU A 83 1.73 -10.24 -6.97
N GLN A 84 2.41 -11.21 -7.62
CA GLN A 84 3.08 -10.98 -8.89
C GLN A 84 2.10 -10.51 -9.98
N GLU A 85 0.88 -11.07 -10.03
CA GLU A 85 -0.17 -10.60 -10.92
C GLU A 85 -0.52 -9.13 -10.66
N CYS A 86 -0.61 -8.72 -9.38
CA CYS A 86 -0.82 -7.32 -9.00
C CYS A 86 0.36 -6.44 -9.45
N MET A 87 1.61 -6.88 -9.24
CA MET A 87 2.81 -6.18 -9.68
C MET A 87 2.81 -6.00 -11.21
N LYS A 88 2.45 -7.02 -11.99
CA LYS A 88 2.36 -6.91 -13.46
C LYS A 88 1.37 -5.84 -13.90
N ARG A 89 0.19 -5.81 -13.28
CA ARG A 89 -0.85 -4.81 -13.58
C ARG A 89 -0.34 -3.40 -13.26
N ALA A 90 0.28 -3.24 -12.10
CA ALA A 90 0.86 -1.97 -11.67
C ALA A 90 2.00 -1.50 -12.60
N ALA A 91 2.88 -2.41 -13.02
CA ALA A 91 3.96 -2.12 -13.96
C ALA A 91 3.43 -1.68 -15.33
N ALA A 92 2.36 -2.32 -15.81
CA ALA A 92 1.74 -2.01 -17.09
C ALA A 92 1.17 -0.58 -17.16
N MET A 93 0.81 0.03 -16.02
CA MET A 93 0.41 1.45 -15.95
C MET A 93 1.54 2.40 -16.42
N PHE A 94 2.79 1.92 -16.38
CA PHE A 94 3.99 2.64 -16.81
C PHE A 94 4.64 2.02 -18.05
N LEU A 95 3.90 1.21 -18.82
CA LEU A 95 4.41 0.47 -19.99
C LEU A 95 5.65 -0.40 -19.67
N SER A 96 5.72 -0.91 -18.43
CA SER A 96 6.78 -1.79 -17.96
C SER A 96 6.26 -3.21 -17.74
N GLU A 97 7.11 -4.20 -17.99
CA GLU A 97 6.88 -5.60 -17.63
C GLU A 97 7.69 -6.04 -16.39
N ASP A 98 8.51 -5.12 -15.85
CA ASP A 98 9.36 -5.39 -14.70
C ASP A 98 8.53 -5.46 -13.41
N LEU A 99 8.58 -6.62 -12.74
CA LEU A 99 7.87 -6.85 -11.48
C LEU A 99 8.37 -5.97 -10.35
N GLU A 100 9.66 -5.62 -10.32
CA GLU A 100 10.21 -4.73 -9.30
C GLU A 100 9.65 -3.31 -9.48
N VAL A 101 9.55 -2.83 -10.73
CA VAL A 101 8.85 -1.57 -11.05
C VAL A 101 7.40 -1.66 -10.62
N GLY A 102 6.70 -2.74 -10.95
CA GLY A 102 5.34 -3.00 -10.49
C GLY A 102 5.21 -2.94 -8.98
N PHE A 103 6.13 -3.59 -8.27
CA PHE A 103 6.18 -3.58 -6.81
C PHE A 103 6.36 -2.18 -6.24
N MET A 104 7.24 -1.36 -6.82
CA MET A 104 7.40 0.05 -6.42
C MET A 104 6.11 0.85 -6.64
N VAL A 105 5.40 0.63 -7.75
CA VAL A 105 4.13 1.31 -8.06
C VAL A 105 3.04 0.97 -7.04
N LEU A 106 3.06 -0.22 -6.44
CA LEU A 106 2.10 -0.61 -5.39
C LEU A 106 2.20 0.24 -4.11
N PHE A 107 3.25 1.06 -3.94
CA PHE A 107 3.38 2.02 -2.84
C PHE A 107 2.86 3.43 -3.18
N SER A 108 2.22 3.60 -4.34
CA SER A 108 1.54 4.85 -4.71
C SER A 108 0.28 5.07 -3.86
N TYR A 109 -0.26 6.29 -3.91
CA TYR A 109 -1.39 6.73 -3.09
C TYR A 109 -2.58 5.76 -3.10
N ASP A 110 -3.04 5.29 -4.25
CA ASP A 110 -4.24 4.44 -4.32
C ASP A 110 -4.07 3.05 -3.70
N TYR A 111 -2.83 2.58 -3.58
CA TYR A 111 -2.53 1.18 -3.26
C TYR A 111 -1.75 1.00 -1.96
N LEU A 112 -1.07 2.05 -1.47
CA LEU A 112 -0.16 1.97 -0.32
C LEU A 112 -0.79 1.26 0.88
N PHE A 113 -2.02 1.61 1.26
CA PHE A 113 -2.66 0.99 2.43
C PHE A 113 -2.85 -0.53 2.28
N ALA A 114 -3.30 -1.00 1.11
CA ALA A 114 -3.52 -2.42 0.85
C ALA A 114 -2.19 -3.17 0.69
N THR A 115 -1.21 -2.56 0.03
CA THR A 115 0.15 -3.07 -0.10
C THR A 115 0.81 -3.19 1.26
N HIS A 116 0.67 -2.19 2.12
CA HIS A 116 1.20 -2.20 3.48
C HIS A 116 0.64 -3.35 4.32
N LEU A 117 -0.67 -3.63 4.21
CA LEU A 117 -1.29 -4.79 4.87
C LEU A 117 -0.67 -6.11 4.40
N CYS A 118 -0.47 -6.26 3.08
CA CYS A 118 0.19 -7.44 2.51
C CYS A 118 1.62 -7.60 3.03
N ILE A 119 2.42 -6.53 3.02
CA ILE A 119 3.82 -6.58 3.47
C ILE A 119 3.92 -6.83 4.97
N CYS A 120 3.04 -6.24 5.77
CA CYS A 120 2.97 -6.51 7.20
C CYS A 120 2.77 -8.01 7.49
N ASP A 121 1.88 -8.65 6.73
CA ASP A 121 1.63 -10.08 6.85
C ASP A 121 2.84 -10.93 6.46
N VAL A 122 3.52 -10.61 5.35
CA VAL A 122 4.77 -11.31 4.97
C VAL A 122 5.83 -11.16 6.06
N LEU A 123 6.06 -9.95 6.55
CA LEU A 123 7.12 -9.70 7.52
C LEU A 123 6.82 -10.28 8.90
N LYS A 124 5.55 -10.44 9.28
CA LYS A 124 5.14 -11.01 10.58
C LYS A 124 4.97 -12.53 10.53
N ASN A 125 4.40 -13.04 9.44
CA ASN A 125 3.87 -14.40 9.36
C ASN A 125 4.50 -15.23 8.23
N GLY A 126 5.28 -14.62 7.34
CA GLY A 126 5.88 -15.25 6.16
C GLY A 126 4.91 -15.46 4.99
N SER A 127 3.63 -15.11 5.13
CA SER A 127 2.60 -15.28 4.11
C SER A 127 1.52 -14.20 4.21
N ILE A 128 0.86 -13.91 3.08
CA ILE A 128 -0.18 -12.88 2.95
C ILE A 128 -1.56 -13.50 3.17
N GLN A 129 -2.40 -12.89 4.00
CA GLN A 129 -3.81 -13.27 4.09
C GLN A 129 -4.55 -12.92 2.79
N GLU A 130 -5.35 -13.88 2.30
CA GLU A 130 -6.05 -13.78 1.02
C GLU A 130 -6.88 -12.50 0.87
N LYS A 131 -7.55 -12.07 1.95
CA LYS A 131 -8.39 -10.87 1.98
C LYS A 131 -7.62 -9.58 1.61
N TYR A 132 -6.33 -9.49 1.96
CA TYR A 132 -5.52 -8.30 1.63
C TYR A 132 -5.09 -8.33 0.16
N LEU A 133 -4.82 -9.52 -0.40
CA LEU A 133 -4.58 -9.68 -1.83
C LEU A 133 -5.83 -9.41 -2.66
N ASP A 134 -7.00 -9.85 -2.20
CA ASP A 134 -8.28 -9.56 -2.86
C ASP A 134 -8.56 -8.06 -2.91
N LEU A 135 -8.34 -7.37 -1.79
CA LEU A 135 -8.43 -5.92 -1.70
C LEU A 135 -7.48 -5.25 -2.71
N LEU A 136 -6.19 -5.62 -2.72
CA LEU A 136 -5.22 -5.04 -3.65
C LEU A 136 -5.58 -5.32 -5.12
N THR A 137 -6.00 -6.55 -5.42
CA THR A 137 -6.43 -6.95 -6.77
C THR A 137 -7.62 -6.12 -7.25
N LYS A 138 -8.59 -5.85 -6.35
CA LYS A 138 -9.76 -5.02 -6.64
C LYS A 138 -9.36 -3.57 -6.94
N LEU A 139 -8.45 -2.99 -6.16
CA LEU A 139 -7.98 -1.61 -6.37
C LEU A 139 -7.28 -1.44 -7.73
N LEU A 140 -6.55 -2.45 -8.19
CA LEU A 140 -5.87 -2.47 -9.50
C LEU A 140 -6.80 -2.78 -10.69
N SER A 141 -8.07 -3.10 -10.44
CA SER A 141 -9.04 -3.42 -11.48
C SER A 141 -9.87 -2.20 -11.92
N HIS A 142 -9.61 -1.03 -11.34
CA HIS A 142 -10.28 0.25 -11.59
C HIS A 142 -9.29 1.30 -12.07
#